data_AF-A0A7H4P0I2-F1
#
_entry.id   AF-A0A7H4P0I2-F1
#
_cell.length_a   1.000
_cell.length_b   1.000
_cell.length_c   1.000
_cell.angle_alpha   90.00
_cell.angle_beta   90.00
_cell.angle_gamma   90.00
#
_symmetry.space_group_name_H-M   'P 1'
#
loop_
_entity.id
_entity.type
_entity.pdbx_description
1 polymer ?
#
loop_
_entity_poly.entity_id
_entity_poly.type
_entity_poly.pdbx_seq_one_letter_code
_entity_poly.pdbx_strand_id
1 'polypeptide(L)' 'MKKLCYFINSDWYFDLHWIDRAIAARDAGYEIHIISHFVDGKVLNKFKTFVLSVITSHLMLNHLMH' A
#
# COMPACT_ATOMS: atom_id res chain seq x y z
N MET A 1 1.39 8.88 -18.47
CA MET A 1 1.48 8.83 -17.00
C MET A 1 1.91 7.44 -16.59
N LYS A 2 2.91 7.30 -15.71
CA LYS A 2 3.42 5.98 -15.29
C LYS A 2 2.72 5.56 -14.00
N LYS A 3 2.24 4.32 -13.95
CA LYS A 3 1.54 3.76 -12.79
C LYS A 3 2.44 2.77 -12.06
N LEU A 4 2.45 2.83 -10.74
CA LEU A 4 3.12 1.86 -9.88
C LEU A 4 2.11 1.29 -8.89
N CYS A 5 1.94 -0.03 -8.93
CA CYS A 5 0.99 -0.73 -8.08
C CYS A 5 1.74 -1.62 -7.10
N TYR A 6 1.55 -1.39 -5.80
CA TYR A 6 2.05 -2.24 -4.75
C TYR A 6 0.99 -3.27 -4.38
N PHE A 7 1.36 -4.55 -4.47
CA PHE A 7 0.54 -5.67 -4.03
C PHE A 7 1.14 -6.20 -2.72
N ILE A 8 0.51 -5.90 -1.59
CA ILE A 8 1.07 -6.03 -0.26
C ILE A 8 0.30 -7.07 0.55
N ASN A 9 1.03 -7.96 1.19
CA ASN A 9 0.44 -8.96 2.07
C ASN A 9 0.02 -8.35 3.42
N SER A 10 0.91 -7.57 4.03
CA SER A 10 0.73 -6.97 5.35
C SER A 10 0.95 -5.46 5.30
N ASP A 11 -0.10 -4.70 5.62
CA ASP A 11 -0.15 -3.24 5.57
C ASP A 11 0.89 -2.58 6.51
N TRP A 12 1.01 -3.06 7.75
CA TRP A 12 1.97 -2.56 8.75
C TRP A 12 3.43 -2.74 8.33
N TYR A 13 3.78 -3.88 7.71
CA TYR A 13 5.15 -4.17 7.30
C TYR A 13 5.57 -3.24 6.15
N PHE A 14 4.64 -2.99 5.23
CA PHE A 14 4.86 -2.03 4.16
C PHE A 14 5.01 -0.61 4.71
N ASP A 15 4.17 -0.21 5.67
CA ASP A 15 4.26 1.10 6.32
C ASP A 15 5.62 1.30 7.01
N LEU A 16 6.18 0.24 7.61
CA LEU A 16 7.45 0.34 8.35
C LEU A 16 8.68 0.42 7.45
N HIS A 17 8.69 -0.26 6.30
CA HIS A 17 9.93 -0.47 5.53
C HIS A 17 9.90 0.04 4.08
N TRP A 18 8.72 0.27 3.51
CA TRP A 18 8.58 0.48 2.07
C TRP A 18 7.79 1.74 1.69
N ILE A 19 7.10 2.38 2.65
CA ILE A 19 6.29 3.57 2.38
C ILE A 19 7.10 4.73 1.77
N ASP A 20 8.33 4.95 2.24
CA ASP A 20 9.19 6.02 1.73
C ASP A 20 9.52 5.84 0.24
N ARG A 21 9.59 4.59 -0.24
CA ARG A 21 9.78 4.31 -1.66
C ARG A 21 8.54 4.64 -2.49
N ALA A 22 7.35 4.36 -1.96
CA ALA A 22 6.10 4.74 -2.61
C ALA A 22 5.95 6.27 -2.69
N ILE A 23 6.33 6.97 -1.62
CA ILE A 23 6.37 8.44 -1.58
C ILE A 23 7.38 8.99 -2.59
N ALA A 24 8.62 8.48 -2.61
CA ALA A 24 9.63 8.91 -3.57
C ALA A 24 9.21 8.67 -5.03
N ALA A 25 8.54 7.54 -5.31
CA ALA A 25 8.00 7.27 -6.64
C ALA A 25 6.87 8.24 -7.00
N ARG A 26 5.97 8.55 -6.08
CA ARG A 26 4.95 9.60 -6.28
C ARG A 26 5.59 10.93 -6.63
N ASP A 27 6.60 11.34 -5.86
CA ASP A 27 7.30 12.62 -6.05
C ASP A 27 8.09 12.66 -7.36
N ALA A 28 8.50 11.49 -7.88
CA ALA A 28 9.07 11.34 -9.22
C ALA A 28 8.02 11.34 -10.36
N GLY A 29 6.74 11.56 -10.05
CA GLY A 29 5.65 11.69 -11.03
C GLY A 29 4.91 10.39 -11.36
N TYR A 30 5.01 9.36 -10.51
CA TYR A 30 4.24 8.13 -10.67
C TYR A 30 2.88 8.24 -9.97
N GLU A 31 1.86 7.65 -10.58
CA GLU A 31 0.60 7.37 -9.89
C GLU A 31 0.76 6.11 -9.05
N ILE A 32 0.58 6.25 -7.73
CA ILE A 32 0.74 5.15 -6.78
C ILE A 32 -0.60 4.53 -6.43
N HIS A 33 -0.67 3.22 -6.58
CA HIS A 33 -1.80 2.38 -6.19
C HIS A 33 -1.34 1.34 -5.18
N ILE A 34 -2.14 1.13 -4.13
CA ILE A 34 -1.85 0.15 -3.09
C ILE A 34 -3.02 -0.83 -3.02
N ILE A 35 -2.70 -2.12 -3.15
CA ILE A 35 -3.64 -3.23 -2.98
C ILE A 35 -3.15 -4.08 -1.80
N SER A 36 -3.95 -4.16 -0.74
CA SER A 36 -3.61 -4.92 0.46
C SER A 36 -4.88 -5.40 1.16
N HIS A 37 -4.76 -6.35 2.08
CA HIS A 37 -5.74 -6.50 3.14
C HIS A 37 -5.38 -5.50 4.26
N PHE A 38 -6.26 -4.52 4.50
CA PHE A 38 -6.06 -3.53 5.55
C PHE A 38 -6.72 -4.01 6.83
N VAL A 39 -5.93 -4.21 7.88
CA VAL A 39 -6.42 -4.71 9.16
C VAL A 39 -6.64 -3.56 10.13
N ASP A 40 -5.81 -2.51 10.07
CA ASP A 40 -5.92 -1.31 10.89
C ASP A 40 -6.38 -0.10 10.06
N GLY A 41 -7.48 0.53 10.49
CA GLY A 41 -7.99 1.77 9.90
C GLY A 41 -7.00 2.93 9.92
N LYS A 42 -6.03 2.95 10.86
CA LYS A 42 -4.98 3.97 10.92
C LYS A 42 -4.06 3.90 9.71
N VAL A 43 -3.61 2.71 9.33
CA VAL A 43 -2.72 2.52 8.16
C VAL A 43 -3.46 2.84 6.87
N LEU A 44 -4.72 2.39 6.76
CA LEU A 44 -5.58 2.74 5.63
C LEU A 44 -5.74 4.26 5.48
N ASN A 45 -6.04 4.97 6.57
CA ASN A 45 -6.20 6.42 6.56
C ASN A 45 -4.89 7.13 6.22
N LYS A 46 -3.77 6.67 6.77
CA LYS A 46 -2.43 7.16 6.43
C LYS A 46 -2.19 7.04 4.92
N PHE A 47 -2.40 5.87 4.32
CA PHE A 47 -2.14 5.68 2.90
C PHE A 47 -3.03 6.54 2.00
N LYS A 48 -4.31 6.70 2.34
CA LYS A 48 -5.23 7.59 1.61
C LYS A 48 -4.76 9.04 1.51
N THR A 49 -3.91 9.51 2.42
CA THR A 49 -3.37 10.88 2.34
C THR A 49 -2.26 11.06 1.31
N PHE A 50 -1.64 9.97 0.82
CA PHE A 50 -0.46 10.06 -0.04
C PHE A 50 -0.61 9.34 -1.38
N VAL A 51 -1.48 8.34 -1.47
CA VAL A 51 -1.63 7.51 -2.68
C VAL A 51 -2.95 7.77 -3.37
N LEU A 52 -2.96 7.56 -4.69
CA LEU A 52 -4.12 7.92 -5.52
C LEU A 52 -5.29 6.96 -5.29
N SER A 53 -5.00 5.67 -5.05
CA SER A 53 -6.03 4.71 -4.69
C SER A 53 -5.52 3.64 -3.74
N VAL A 54 -6.38 3.28 -2.79
CA VAL A 54 -6.19 2.15 -1.91
C VAL A 54 -7.33 1.15 -2.13
N ILE A 55 -6.99 -0.10 -2.41
CA ILE A 55 -7.96 -1.17 -2.67
C ILE A 55 -7.77 -2.26 -1.61
N THR A 56 -8.84 -2.55 -0.87
CA THR A 56 -8.86 -3.69 0.05
C THR A 56 -9.11 -4.97 -0.73
N SER A 57 -8.19 -5.94 -0.65
CA SER A 57 -8.32 -7.25 -1.29
C SER A 57 -8.55 -8.34 -0.25
N HIS A 58 -9.66 -9.08 -0.38
CA HIS A 58 -9.97 -10.25 0.46
C HIS A 58 -9.20 -11.51 0.03
N LEU A 59 -8.55 -11.49 -1.14
CA LEU A 59 -7.71 -12.59 -1.66
C LEU A 59 -6.33 -12.68 -0.97
N MET A 60 -5.97 -11.69 -0.16
CA MET A 60 -4.67 -11.60 0.51
C MET A 60 -4.64 -12.31 1.88
N LEU A 61 -5.78 -12.84 2.33
CA LEU A 61 -5.85 -13.63 3.55
C LEU A 61 -5.39 -15.07 3.29
N ASN A 62 -4.49 -15.52 4.16
CA ASN A 62 -4.13 -16.91 4.43
C ASN A 62 -2.99 -17.50 3.59
N HIS A 63 -1.73 -17.29 3.99
CA HIS A 63 -0.74 -18.40 4.14
C HIS A 63 0.69 -18.02 4.61
N LEU A 64 1.01 -16.75 4.90
CA LEU A 64 2.41 -16.35 5.19
C LEU A 64 2.72 -16.02 6.66
N MET A 65 1.84 -16.37 7.60
CA MET A 65 2.05 -16.18 9.05
C MET A 65 1.79 -17.49 9.83
N HIS A 66 2.38 -18.59 9.39
CA HIS A 66 2.50 -19.83 10.16
C HIS A 66 3.96 -20.29 10.16
#